data_AF-A0A1M5T6H4-F1
#
_entry.id   AF-A0A1M5T6H4-F1
#
_cell.length_a   1.000
_cell.length_b   1.000
_cell.length_c   1.000
_cell.angle_alpha   90.00
_cell.angle_beta   90.00
_cell.angle_gamma   90.00
#
_symmetry.space_group_name_H-M   'P 1'
#
loop_
_entity.id
_entity.type
_entity.pdbx_description
1 polymer ?
#
loop_
_entity_poly.entity_id
_entity_poly.type
_entity_poly.pdbx_seq_one_letter_code
_entity_poly.pdbx_strand_id
1 'polypeptide(L)'
;MQKKILLLLISLVSYNLNMVKACTIFSCSRGGETFVAANEDDMTPFTRIWYNPATNDRYGSVSFGAPDMQAAAAMNEYGLFYDFAAANYDLSKLTLKNPYKGDLMWEILGKCKTVKEAMVLLKKYDFAISAKALLADKEGNSIVITPGGIIEKTGDFQVNSNCNMINGKLSCRRPDLANEMLAGSKANNIDFLKTILDKTHQEGELNTLYSTICDLKKGIIYVYLFHDYNNVYKIDLKSELKKGYHIENLAEHFPVSFAYENFFKNHALYFKESIFREMLEKGLETTIDHYIAESRKSDPKNKNLDPALLEIALQLIKYSWNEHHNGAMWDYWFSKPNGYDYQPYKDSRLNSAEKLLTYLSTKEEKDLKLRNFMYEINGFINFTLGNTSTAKEFYEKAVSNPDETYPVTLLRGKEMLSRLK
;
A
#
# COMPACT_ATOMS: atom_id res chain seq x y z
N MET A 1 -4.45 22.08 35.50
CA MET A 1 -4.63 20.67 35.05
C MET A 1 -4.41 20.62 33.55
N GLN A 2 -3.13 20.60 33.19
CA GLN A 2 -2.59 20.55 31.83
C GLN A 2 -1.88 19.19 31.68
N LYS A 3 -1.72 18.71 30.45
CA LYS A 3 -1.15 17.41 30.02
C LYS A 3 -2.14 16.24 30.00
N LYS A 4 -2.87 16.08 28.88
CA LYS A 4 -3.36 14.80 28.32
C LYS A 4 -4.10 14.96 26.97
N ILE A 5 -3.70 15.93 26.15
CA ILE A 5 -4.18 16.09 24.77
C ILE A 5 -2.94 16.30 23.90
N LEU A 6 -2.24 15.20 23.61
CA LEU A 6 -1.24 15.09 22.55
C LEU A 6 -0.78 13.62 22.50
N LEU A 7 -1.56 12.74 21.87
CA LEU A 7 -1.14 11.38 21.50
C LEU A 7 -2.25 10.74 20.64
N LEU A 8 -2.36 11.22 19.40
CA LEU A 8 -2.85 10.46 18.22
C LEU A 8 -2.76 11.32 16.94
N LEU A 9 -1.63 12.01 16.80
CA LEU A 9 -1.17 12.66 15.57
C LEU A 9 0.38 12.69 15.55
N ILE A 10 0.98 11.57 15.97
CA ILE A 10 2.40 11.30 15.77
C ILE A 10 2.50 10.20 14.73
N SER A 11 2.43 10.59 13.46
CA SER A 11 3.03 9.84 12.35
C SER A 11 3.76 10.74 11.37
N LEU A 12 4.00 12.02 11.70
CA LEU A 12 4.68 12.94 10.78
C LEU A 12 6.07 13.43 11.19
N VAL A 13 6.54 13.22 12.43
CA VAL A 13 7.97 13.39 12.75
C VAL A 13 8.35 12.47 13.94
N SER A 14 9.31 11.57 13.69
CA SER A 14 10.12 10.79 14.63
C SER A 14 9.43 9.75 15.55
N TYR A 15 9.41 8.50 15.08
CA TYR A 15 9.74 7.34 15.90
C TYR A 15 10.91 6.58 15.26
N ASN A 16 12.10 6.75 15.82
CA ASN A 16 13.18 5.77 15.76
C ASN A 16 12.88 4.66 16.77
N LEU A 17 11.84 3.89 16.50
CA LEU A 17 11.73 2.52 17.02
C LEU A 17 12.02 1.64 15.82
N ASN A 18 13.15 0.93 15.86
CA ASN A 18 13.44 -0.17 14.95
C ASN A 18 12.46 -1.31 15.26
N MET A 19 11.18 -1.14 14.96
CA MET A 19 10.27 -2.27 14.85
C MET A 19 10.68 -3.02 13.59
N VAL A 20 11.25 -4.20 13.81
CA VAL A 20 11.76 -5.11 12.79
C VAL A 20 10.57 -5.59 11.98
N LYS A 21 10.18 -4.84 10.94
CA LYS A 21 9.35 -5.37 9.85
C LYS A 21 10.08 -6.57 9.29
N ALA A 22 9.37 -7.68 9.08
CA ALA A 22 10.00 -8.99 8.96
C ALA A 22 9.64 -9.79 7.68
N CYS A 23 8.96 -9.30 6.64
CA CYS A 23 8.70 -10.07 5.41
C CYS A 23 9.83 -11.00 4.92
N THR A 24 9.48 -12.26 4.63
CA THR A 24 10.38 -13.27 4.03
C THR A 24 9.86 -13.62 2.65
N ILE A 25 10.66 -13.40 1.61
CA ILE A 25 10.29 -13.58 0.19
C ILE A 25 11.32 -14.49 -0.47
N PHE A 26 10.89 -15.45 -1.27
CA PHE A 26 11.81 -16.30 -2.03
C PHE A 26 11.27 -16.70 -3.40
N SER A 27 12.15 -16.67 -4.41
CA SER A 27 11.89 -17.22 -5.75
C SER A 27 12.52 -18.60 -5.87
N CYS A 28 11.90 -19.51 -6.62
CA CYS A 28 12.47 -20.83 -6.95
C CYS A 28 12.05 -21.29 -8.34
N SER A 29 13.05 -21.69 -9.14
CA SER A 29 12.89 -22.14 -10.52
C SER A 29 13.56 -23.50 -10.70
N ARG A 30 12.77 -24.57 -10.82
CA ARG A 30 13.25 -25.97 -10.93
C ARG A 30 12.27 -26.80 -11.72
N GLY A 31 12.79 -27.78 -12.46
CA GLY A 31 11.95 -28.76 -13.15
C GLY A 31 10.98 -28.15 -14.16
N GLY A 32 11.30 -26.97 -14.70
CA GLY A 32 10.42 -26.24 -15.60
C GLY A 32 9.29 -25.46 -14.91
N GLU A 33 9.19 -25.46 -13.58
CA GLU A 33 8.25 -24.62 -12.84
C GLU A 33 8.98 -23.41 -12.22
N THR A 34 8.26 -22.29 -12.09
CA THR A 34 8.78 -21.06 -11.50
C THR A 34 7.76 -20.50 -10.51
N PHE A 35 8.17 -20.39 -9.25
CA PHE A 35 7.35 -19.84 -8.19
C PHE A 35 8.04 -18.70 -7.47
N VAL A 36 7.23 -17.80 -6.90
CA VAL A 36 7.63 -16.93 -5.80
C VAL A 36 6.72 -17.20 -4.62
N ALA A 37 7.24 -17.13 -3.41
CA ALA A 37 6.46 -17.22 -2.20
C ALA A 37 6.90 -16.16 -1.20
N ALA A 38 5.94 -15.64 -0.44
CA ALA A 38 6.18 -14.56 0.52
C ALA A 38 5.33 -14.70 1.78
N ASN A 39 5.89 -14.32 2.93
CA ASN A 39 5.17 -13.98 4.15
C ASN A 39 5.17 -12.45 4.27
N GLU A 40 3.98 -11.85 4.29
CA GLU A 40 3.82 -10.41 4.52
C GLU A 40 3.61 -10.11 6.00
N ASP A 41 4.55 -9.38 6.59
CA ASP A 41 4.57 -9.09 8.02
C ASP A 41 4.26 -7.61 8.28
N ASP A 42 3.06 -7.33 8.81
CA ASP A 42 2.63 -5.98 9.19
C ASP A 42 1.72 -6.02 10.44
N MET A 43 1.37 -4.86 10.97
CA MET A 43 0.48 -4.68 12.12
C MET A 43 -0.96 -4.34 11.69
N THR A 44 -1.19 -4.07 10.39
CA THR A 44 -2.48 -3.58 9.87
C THR A 44 -3.29 -4.72 9.22
N PRO A 45 -4.30 -5.33 9.88
CA PRO A 45 -4.98 -6.54 9.41
C PRO A 45 -5.88 -6.38 8.17
N PHE A 46 -5.97 -5.19 7.59
CA PHE A 46 -7.00 -4.84 6.61
C PHE A 46 -6.45 -4.86 5.18
N THR A 47 -5.74 -5.94 4.82
CA THR A 47 -5.13 -6.09 3.50
C THR A 47 -6.16 -5.96 2.38
N ARG A 48 -5.83 -5.15 1.37
CA ARG A 48 -6.57 -5.02 0.12
C ARG A 48 -5.90 -5.84 -0.96
N ILE A 49 -6.74 -6.41 -1.82
CA ILE A 49 -6.35 -6.92 -3.13
C ILE A 49 -7.03 -6.02 -4.16
N TRP A 50 -6.30 -5.51 -5.15
CA TRP A 50 -6.93 -4.79 -6.25
C TRP A 50 -6.44 -5.29 -7.59
N TYR A 51 -7.39 -5.47 -8.50
CA TYR A 51 -7.19 -6.03 -9.82
C TYR A 51 -7.32 -4.93 -10.86
N ASN A 52 -6.34 -4.86 -11.75
CA ASN A 52 -6.15 -3.77 -12.67
C ASN A 52 -6.17 -4.34 -14.09
N PRO A 53 -7.28 -4.24 -14.83
CA PRO A 53 -7.35 -4.67 -16.22
C PRO A 53 -6.28 -4.00 -17.08
N ALA A 54 -5.85 -4.70 -18.12
CA ALA A 54 -4.92 -4.13 -19.10
C ALA A 54 -5.54 -2.91 -19.79
N THR A 55 -4.70 -1.92 -20.07
CA THR A 55 -5.03 -0.76 -20.90
C THR A 55 -4.13 -0.72 -22.13
N ASN A 56 -4.31 0.25 -23.00
CA ASN A 56 -3.44 0.43 -24.17
C ASN A 56 -1.97 0.63 -23.78
N ASP A 57 -1.72 1.20 -22.60
CA ASP A 57 -0.38 1.62 -22.17
C ASP A 57 0.20 0.73 -21.05
N ARG A 58 -0.59 -0.20 -20.50
CA ARG A 58 -0.22 -0.97 -19.31
C ARG A 58 -0.79 -2.39 -19.31
N TYR A 59 0.02 -3.35 -18.88
CA TYR A 59 -0.41 -4.73 -18.67
C TYR A 59 -1.36 -4.87 -17.47
N GLY A 60 -2.24 -5.86 -17.56
CA GLY A 60 -3.13 -6.21 -16.47
C GLY A 60 -2.34 -6.76 -15.27
N SER A 61 -2.79 -6.47 -14.05
CA SER A 61 -2.09 -6.86 -12.83
C SER A 61 -2.99 -7.01 -11.62
N VAL A 62 -2.47 -7.67 -10.58
CA VAL A 62 -3.03 -7.68 -9.24
C VAL A 62 -2.00 -7.14 -8.25
N SER A 63 -2.47 -6.40 -7.27
CA SER A 63 -1.66 -5.82 -6.21
C SER A 63 -2.24 -6.20 -4.84
N PHE A 64 -1.35 -6.37 -3.88
CA PHE A 64 -1.64 -6.61 -2.47
C PHE A 64 -1.04 -5.47 -1.66
N GLY A 65 -1.76 -4.98 -0.66
CA GLY A 65 -1.25 -3.89 0.17
C GLY A 65 -2.18 -3.51 1.30
N ALA A 66 -1.75 -2.52 2.10
CA ALA A 66 -2.56 -1.98 3.18
C ALA A 66 -3.71 -1.10 2.62
N PRO A 67 -4.68 -0.69 3.45
CA PRO A 67 -5.75 0.21 3.03
C PRO A 67 -5.27 1.53 2.43
N ASP A 68 -4.02 1.94 2.65
CA ASP A 68 -3.47 3.16 2.07
C ASP A 68 -3.27 3.12 0.54
N MET A 69 -3.57 1.97 -0.10
CA MET A 69 -3.44 1.73 -1.55
C MET A 69 -2.00 1.86 -2.06
N GLN A 70 -1.02 1.60 -1.19
CA GLN A 70 0.36 1.35 -1.59
C GLN A 70 0.55 -0.15 -1.80
N ALA A 71 1.01 -0.55 -2.99
CA ALA A 71 1.30 -1.95 -3.28
C ALA A 71 2.53 -2.42 -2.47
N ALA A 72 2.33 -3.39 -1.58
CA ALA A 72 3.39 -4.13 -0.91
C ALA A 72 3.98 -5.20 -1.86
N ALA A 73 3.10 -5.91 -2.56
CA ALA A 73 3.46 -6.90 -3.56
C ALA A 73 2.51 -6.80 -4.77
N ALA A 74 2.99 -7.19 -5.95
CA ALA A 74 2.16 -7.23 -7.15
C ALA A 74 2.65 -8.24 -8.18
N MET A 75 1.74 -8.70 -9.03
CA MET A 75 2.03 -9.57 -10.18
C MET A 75 1.24 -9.12 -11.40
N ASN A 76 1.88 -9.07 -12.57
CA ASN A 76 1.19 -8.81 -13.83
C ASN A 76 0.77 -10.09 -14.55
N GLU A 77 -0.08 -9.95 -15.57
CA GLU A 77 -0.63 -11.05 -16.37
C GLU A 77 0.44 -11.87 -17.14
N TYR A 78 1.67 -11.37 -17.22
CA TYR A 78 2.81 -12.05 -17.84
C TYR A 78 3.68 -12.82 -16.84
N GLY A 79 3.34 -12.77 -15.55
CA GLY A 79 4.08 -13.46 -14.49
C GLY A 79 5.32 -12.70 -14.02
N LEU A 80 5.39 -11.38 -14.23
CA LEU A 80 6.37 -10.53 -13.55
C LEU A 80 5.82 -10.15 -12.18
N PHE A 81 6.56 -10.50 -11.13
CA PHE A 81 6.19 -10.30 -9.74
C PHE A 81 7.22 -9.40 -9.04
N TYR A 82 6.77 -8.51 -8.16
CA TYR A 82 7.63 -7.90 -7.16
C TYR A 82 7.01 -7.94 -5.76
N ASP A 83 7.88 -7.89 -4.75
CA ASP A 83 7.53 -7.71 -3.34
C ASP A 83 8.66 -7.01 -2.58
N PHE A 84 8.31 -6.20 -1.59
CA PHE A 84 9.23 -5.42 -0.78
C PHE A 84 9.48 -6.06 0.58
N ALA A 85 10.76 -6.20 0.92
CA ALA A 85 11.19 -6.38 2.29
C ALA A 85 11.66 -5.03 2.84
N ALA A 86 11.05 -4.57 3.93
CA ALA A 86 11.42 -3.32 4.61
C ALA A 86 12.94 -3.20 4.87
N ALA A 87 13.52 -2.03 4.73
CA ALA A 87 14.92 -1.82 5.09
C ALA A 87 15.16 -0.37 5.43
N ASN A 88 16.05 -0.09 6.38
CA ASN A 88 16.30 1.28 6.83
C ASN A 88 17.45 1.89 6.02
N TYR A 89 17.23 2.13 4.73
CA TYR A 89 18.18 2.87 3.90
C TYR A 89 18.02 4.37 4.14
N ASP A 90 19.11 5.06 4.44
CA ASP A 90 19.15 6.51 4.52
C ASP A 90 19.21 7.11 3.11
N LEU A 91 18.04 7.42 2.56
CA LEU A 91 17.91 7.97 1.21
C LEU A 91 18.60 9.34 1.06
N SER A 92 18.81 10.09 2.15
CA SER A 92 19.49 11.39 2.10
C SER A 92 20.97 11.28 1.72
N LYS A 93 21.56 10.09 1.88
CA LYS A 93 22.95 9.80 1.51
C LYS A 93 23.10 9.29 0.08
N LEU A 94 21.99 9.10 -0.64
CA LEU A 94 22.02 8.65 -2.03
C LEU A 94 22.21 9.83 -2.96
N THR A 95 23.18 9.73 -3.85
CA THR A 95 23.31 10.65 -4.99
C THR A 95 22.41 10.17 -6.11
N LEU A 96 21.15 10.59 -6.10
CA LEU A 96 20.19 10.29 -7.17
C LEU A 96 20.52 11.14 -8.41
N LYS A 97 20.81 10.48 -9.54
CA LYS A 97 21.12 11.10 -10.84
C LYS A 97 19.88 11.25 -11.72
N ASN A 98 19.00 10.26 -11.70
CA ASN A 98 17.80 10.18 -12.52
C ASN A 98 16.65 9.49 -11.76
N PRO A 99 16.07 10.13 -10.72
CA PRO A 99 14.91 9.59 -10.03
C PRO A 99 13.71 9.52 -10.97
N TYR A 100 12.93 8.44 -10.87
CA TYR A 100 11.68 8.34 -11.60
C TYR A 100 10.64 9.32 -11.02
N LYS A 101 9.82 9.94 -11.89
CA LYS A 101 8.87 11.00 -11.50
C LYS A 101 7.60 10.52 -10.79
N GLY A 102 7.38 9.21 -10.74
CA GLY A 102 6.24 8.56 -10.09
C GLY A 102 6.67 7.32 -9.32
N ASP A 103 5.90 6.24 -9.42
CA ASP A 103 6.29 4.92 -8.90
C ASP A 103 7.02 4.09 -9.97
N LEU A 104 8.32 3.86 -9.77
CA LEU A 104 9.16 3.08 -10.68
C LEU A 104 8.76 1.60 -10.70
N MET A 105 8.39 1.01 -9.57
CA MET A 105 8.02 -0.40 -9.51
C MET A 105 6.66 -0.63 -10.14
N TRP A 106 5.73 0.30 -9.93
CA TRP A 106 4.49 0.34 -10.68
C TRP A 106 4.74 0.44 -12.18
N GLU A 107 5.61 1.35 -12.64
CA GLU A 107 5.95 1.47 -14.06
C GLU A 107 6.53 0.18 -14.65
N ILE A 108 7.45 -0.47 -13.93
CA ILE A 108 8.01 -1.77 -14.31
C ILE A 108 6.90 -2.82 -14.46
N LEU A 109 6.00 -2.93 -13.50
CA LEU A 109 4.90 -3.90 -13.52
C LEU A 109 3.99 -3.70 -14.74
N GLY A 110 3.70 -2.44 -15.08
CA GLY A 110 2.80 -2.11 -16.18
C GLY A 110 3.42 -2.25 -17.57
N LYS A 111 4.76 -2.22 -17.70
CA LYS A 111 5.43 -2.15 -19.01
C LYS A 111 6.39 -3.30 -19.31
N CYS A 112 6.76 -4.11 -18.32
CA CYS A 112 7.71 -5.20 -18.48
C CYS A 112 7.03 -6.56 -18.31
N LYS A 113 7.40 -7.53 -19.14
CA LYS A 113 6.99 -8.94 -19.05
C LYS A 113 8.01 -9.79 -18.30
N THR A 114 9.26 -9.34 -18.26
CA THR A 114 10.41 -10.09 -17.74
C THR A 114 11.31 -9.21 -16.88
N VAL A 115 12.12 -9.84 -16.04
CA VAL A 115 13.19 -9.21 -15.26
C VAL A 115 14.19 -8.53 -16.20
N LYS A 116 14.49 -9.12 -17.37
CA LYS A 116 15.40 -8.52 -18.36
C LYS A 116 14.89 -7.17 -18.87
N GLU A 117 13.60 -7.08 -19.17
CA GLU A 117 12.98 -5.80 -19.56
C GLU A 117 12.99 -4.81 -18.38
N ALA A 118 12.67 -5.25 -17.18
CA ALA A 118 12.71 -4.42 -15.97
C ALA A 118 14.11 -3.85 -15.69
N MET A 119 15.16 -4.65 -15.93
CA MET A 119 16.56 -4.23 -15.78
C MET A 119 16.92 -3.05 -16.70
N VAL A 120 16.26 -2.90 -17.85
CA VAL A 120 16.47 -1.73 -18.72
C VAL A 120 15.99 -0.45 -18.02
N LEU A 121 14.83 -0.49 -17.36
CA LEU A 121 14.31 0.65 -16.60
C LEU A 121 15.13 0.91 -15.33
N LEU A 122 15.52 -0.15 -14.60
CA LEU A 122 16.32 -0.04 -13.37
C LEU A 122 17.75 0.45 -13.61
N LYS A 123 18.29 0.27 -14.82
CA LYS A 123 19.58 0.89 -15.23
C LYS A 123 19.42 2.34 -15.65
N LYS A 124 18.22 2.73 -16.08
CA LYS A 124 17.90 4.08 -16.53
C LYS A 124 17.55 5.00 -15.37
N TYR A 125 16.77 4.51 -14.40
CA TYR A 125 16.24 5.28 -13.29
C TYR A 125 16.74 4.78 -11.95
N ASP A 126 16.95 5.69 -11.00
CA ASP A 126 17.40 5.33 -9.66
C ASP A 126 16.28 4.71 -8.83
N PHE A 127 16.62 3.64 -8.12
CA PHE A 127 15.75 3.01 -7.13
C PHE A 127 15.84 3.78 -5.79
N ALA A 128 14.95 4.76 -5.62
CA ALA A 128 14.91 5.65 -4.46
C ALA A 128 13.88 5.23 -3.40
N ILE A 129 13.85 3.94 -3.05
CA ILE A 129 12.91 3.37 -2.06
C ILE A 129 13.70 2.86 -0.86
N SER A 130 13.27 3.21 0.37
CA SER A 130 13.88 2.68 1.60
C SER A 130 13.38 1.27 1.90
N ALA A 131 13.72 0.34 1.00
CA ALA A 131 13.37 -1.08 1.05
C ALA A 131 14.32 -1.91 0.18
N LYS A 132 14.22 -3.23 0.28
CA LYS A 132 14.73 -4.17 -0.72
C LYS A 132 13.55 -4.72 -1.50
N ALA A 133 13.61 -4.76 -2.83
CA ALA A 133 12.58 -5.41 -3.64
C ALA A 133 13.11 -6.72 -4.21
N LEU A 134 12.38 -7.82 -4.09
CA LEU A 134 12.60 -9.01 -4.91
C LEU A 134 11.70 -8.91 -6.13
N LEU A 135 12.30 -8.99 -7.33
CA LEU A 135 11.59 -9.04 -8.60
C LEU A 135 11.88 -10.39 -9.27
N ALA A 136 10.87 -11.10 -9.76
CA ALA A 136 11.04 -12.37 -10.46
C ALA A 136 10.06 -12.49 -11.64
N ASP A 137 10.43 -13.30 -12.63
CA ASP A 137 9.59 -13.55 -13.81
C ASP A 137 9.35 -15.03 -14.06
N LYS A 138 8.39 -15.35 -14.93
CA LYS A 138 8.05 -16.71 -15.34
C LYS A 138 9.18 -17.47 -16.04
N GLU A 139 10.20 -16.79 -16.58
CA GLU A 139 11.37 -17.46 -17.18
C GLU A 139 12.30 -18.05 -16.10
N GLY A 140 12.06 -17.68 -14.83
CA GLY A 140 12.84 -18.15 -13.70
C GLY A 140 14.01 -17.23 -13.34
N ASN A 141 14.07 -16.04 -13.93
CA ASN A 141 15.01 -15.00 -13.50
C ASN A 141 14.48 -14.34 -12.23
N SER A 142 15.38 -13.95 -11.33
CA SER A 142 15.02 -13.01 -10.26
C SER A 142 16.20 -12.12 -9.89
N ILE A 143 15.88 -10.97 -9.33
CA ILE A 143 16.82 -9.99 -8.82
C ILE A 143 16.36 -9.47 -7.46
N VAL A 144 17.31 -9.06 -6.64
CA VAL A 144 17.06 -8.22 -5.46
C VAL A 144 17.59 -6.82 -5.75
N ILE A 145 16.71 -5.84 -5.62
CA ILE A 145 16.98 -4.43 -5.88
C ILE A 145 17.09 -3.71 -4.54
N THR A 146 18.14 -2.92 -4.37
CA THR A 146 18.35 -2.04 -3.23
C THR A 146 18.82 -0.68 -3.72
N PRO A 147 18.76 0.38 -2.88
CA PRO A 147 19.38 1.64 -3.24
C PRO A 147 20.90 1.56 -3.48
N GLY A 148 21.55 0.51 -2.96
CA GLY A 148 22.98 0.25 -3.17
C GLY A 148 23.31 -0.55 -4.44
N GLY A 149 22.31 -1.05 -5.18
CA GLY A 149 22.51 -1.83 -6.40
C GLY A 149 21.60 -3.05 -6.51
N ILE A 150 21.86 -3.85 -7.54
CA ILE A 150 21.05 -5.00 -7.95
C ILE A 150 21.86 -6.29 -7.81
N ILE A 151 21.26 -7.32 -7.24
CA ILE A 151 21.83 -8.66 -7.06
C ILE A 151 21.01 -9.65 -7.88
N GLU A 152 21.61 -10.21 -8.92
CA GLU A 152 20.98 -11.25 -9.74
C GLU A 152 21.02 -12.62 -9.05
N LYS A 153 19.96 -13.42 -9.21
CA LYS A 153 19.92 -14.79 -8.70
C LYS A 153 21.00 -15.65 -9.34
N THR A 154 21.76 -16.34 -8.50
CA THR A 154 22.68 -17.40 -8.93
C THR A 154 22.07 -18.75 -8.55
N GLY A 155 21.87 -19.63 -9.54
CA GLY A 155 21.25 -20.94 -9.35
C GLY A 155 19.71 -20.93 -9.34
N ASP A 156 19.13 -21.91 -8.64
CA ASP A 156 17.70 -22.23 -8.75
C ASP A 156 16.79 -21.27 -7.96
N PHE A 157 17.25 -20.73 -6.83
CA PHE A 157 16.44 -19.94 -5.90
C PHE A 157 17.16 -18.69 -5.38
N GLN A 158 16.40 -17.70 -4.90
CA GLN A 158 16.91 -16.49 -4.26
C GLN A 158 15.98 -16.08 -3.12
N VAL A 159 16.55 -15.74 -1.96
CA VAL A 159 15.80 -15.32 -0.77
C VAL A 159 16.07 -13.84 -0.50
N ASN A 160 15.01 -13.09 -0.24
CA ASN A 160 15.04 -11.70 0.23
C ASN A 160 14.33 -11.60 1.58
N SER A 161 14.91 -10.82 2.48
CA SER A 161 14.25 -10.44 3.73
C SER A 161 14.80 -9.12 4.26
N ASN A 162 14.06 -8.59 5.21
CA ASN A 162 14.29 -7.36 5.97
C ASN A 162 14.98 -7.59 7.31
N CYS A 163 15.58 -8.76 7.48
CA CYS A 163 16.36 -9.04 8.68
C CYS A 163 17.59 -8.13 8.73
N ASN A 164 17.73 -7.36 9.81
CA ASN A 164 18.88 -6.49 10.05
C ASN A 164 20.13 -7.31 10.35
N MET A 165 21.30 -6.77 10.02
CA MET A 165 22.58 -7.30 10.49
C MET A 165 22.93 -6.68 11.84
N ILE A 166 23.09 -7.50 12.88
CA ILE A 166 23.54 -7.08 14.21
C ILE A 166 24.88 -7.79 14.46
N ASN A 167 25.96 -7.02 14.63
CA ASN A 167 27.32 -7.54 14.86
C ASN A 167 27.78 -8.58 13.81
N GLY A 168 27.47 -8.34 12.53
CA GLY A 168 27.84 -9.26 11.45
C GLY A 168 27.01 -10.55 11.38
N LYS A 169 25.97 -10.70 12.21
CA LYS A 169 25.01 -11.80 12.15
C LYS A 169 23.62 -11.29 11.79
N LEU A 170 22.85 -12.14 11.12
CA LEU A 170 21.47 -11.83 10.83
C LEU A 170 20.64 -11.84 12.13
N SER A 171 19.83 -10.81 12.34
CA SER A 171 18.99 -10.65 13.53
C SER A 171 17.82 -11.63 13.60
N CYS A 172 17.56 -12.39 12.53
CA CYS A 172 16.44 -13.32 12.45
C CYS A 172 16.80 -14.54 11.59
N ARG A 173 16.36 -15.73 12.04
CA ARG A 173 16.69 -17.04 11.46
C ARG A 173 15.86 -17.41 10.21
N ARG A 174 14.77 -16.68 9.92
CA ARG A 174 13.79 -17.05 8.89
C ARG A 174 14.36 -17.19 7.47
N PRO A 175 15.18 -16.25 6.96
CA PRO A 175 15.79 -16.45 5.65
C PRO A 175 16.84 -17.56 5.66
N ASP A 176 17.56 -17.80 6.76
CA ASP A 176 18.49 -18.94 6.86
C ASP A 176 17.72 -20.26 6.74
N LEU A 177 16.59 -20.37 7.44
CA LEU A 177 15.71 -21.54 7.38
C LEU A 177 15.13 -21.76 5.98
N ALA A 178 14.67 -20.70 5.31
CA ALA A 178 14.24 -20.77 3.91
C ALA A 178 15.38 -21.24 2.99
N ASN A 179 16.59 -20.69 3.15
CA ASN A 179 17.77 -21.10 2.37
C ASN A 179 18.12 -22.58 2.61
N GLU A 180 18.15 -23.02 3.87
CA GLU A 180 18.45 -24.41 4.26
C GLU A 180 17.46 -25.39 3.62
N MET A 181 16.16 -25.11 3.73
CA MET A 181 15.11 -25.96 3.15
C MET A 181 15.18 -25.97 1.63
N LEU A 182 15.33 -24.81 0.98
CA LEU A 182 15.45 -24.71 -0.48
C LEU A 182 16.71 -25.40 -1.00
N ALA A 183 17.85 -25.27 -0.34
CA ALA A 183 19.11 -25.90 -0.72
C ALA A 183 19.08 -27.43 -0.52
N GLY A 184 18.46 -27.89 0.57
CA GLY A 184 18.39 -29.30 0.97
C GLY A 184 17.38 -30.15 0.18
N SER A 185 16.63 -29.55 -0.75
CA SER A 185 15.58 -30.23 -1.51
C SER A 185 15.62 -29.87 -2.99
N LYS A 186 15.14 -30.77 -3.85
CA LYS A 186 14.86 -30.48 -5.27
C LYS A 186 13.37 -30.22 -5.54
N ALA A 187 12.52 -30.35 -4.51
CA ALA A 187 11.11 -30.03 -4.64
C ALA A 187 10.91 -28.55 -5.00
N ASN A 188 9.88 -28.30 -5.81
CA ASN A 188 9.43 -26.97 -6.21
C ASN A 188 7.94 -27.07 -6.56
N ASN A 189 7.11 -27.27 -5.54
CA ASN A 189 5.66 -27.42 -5.66
C ASN A 189 4.97 -26.72 -4.49
N ILE A 190 3.66 -26.50 -4.60
CA ILE A 190 2.88 -25.71 -3.64
C ILE A 190 3.06 -26.20 -2.20
N ASP A 191 3.00 -27.51 -1.94
CA ASP A 191 3.09 -28.04 -0.57
C ASP A 191 4.47 -27.83 0.06
N PHE A 192 5.53 -27.99 -0.74
CA PHE A 192 6.89 -27.71 -0.26
C PHE A 192 7.09 -26.23 0.08
N LEU A 193 6.67 -25.32 -0.81
CA LEU A 193 6.81 -23.89 -0.58
C LEU A 193 5.92 -23.42 0.59
N LYS A 194 4.70 -23.98 0.71
CA LYS A 194 3.80 -23.78 1.86
C LYS A 194 4.45 -24.20 3.17
N THR A 195 5.16 -25.32 3.19
CA THR A 195 5.90 -25.77 4.38
C THR A 195 7.01 -24.80 4.76
N ILE A 196 7.70 -24.19 3.79
CA ILE A 196 8.70 -23.15 4.07
C ILE A 196 8.02 -21.91 4.66
N LEU A 197 6.90 -21.46 4.09
CA LEU A 197 6.14 -20.32 4.60
C LEU A 197 5.67 -20.57 6.04
N ASP A 198 5.10 -21.75 6.31
CA ASP A 198 4.72 -22.18 7.66
C ASP A 198 5.91 -22.17 8.63
N LYS A 199 7.10 -22.58 8.19
CA LYS A 199 8.29 -22.56 9.04
C LYS A 199 8.87 -21.16 9.25
N THR A 200 8.50 -20.19 8.41
CA THR A 200 9.11 -18.86 8.36
C THR A 200 8.10 -17.74 8.56
N HIS A 201 6.89 -18.03 9.03
CA HIS A 201 5.94 -17.00 9.43
C HIS A 201 6.35 -16.40 10.78
N GLN A 202 5.74 -15.28 11.11
CA GLN A 202 5.97 -14.57 12.36
C GLN A 202 4.66 -14.41 13.13
N GLU A 203 4.73 -14.66 14.42
CA GLU A 203 3.67 -14.42 15.40
C GLU A 203 4.14 -13.35 16.40
N GLY A 204 3.25 -12.47 16.87
CA GLY A 204 3.55 -11.43 17.86
C GLY A 204 2.72 -10.16 17.69
N GLU A 205 3.30 -8.99 17.96
CA GLU A 205 2.66 -7.70 17.61
C GLU A 205 2.74 -7.43 16.11
N LEU A 206 3.89 -7.76 15.52
CA LEU A 206 4.09 -7.83 14.09
C LEU A 206 3.86 -9.27 13.63
N ASN A 207 2.79 -9.51 12.88
CA ASN A 207 2.38 -10.84 12.46
C ASN A 207 2.51 -11.02 10.96
N THR A 208 2.72 -12.26 10.52
CA THR A 208 2.42 -12.63 9.14
C THR A 208 0.92 -12.53 8.93
N LEU A 209 0.50 -11.48 8.22
CA LEU A 209 -0.89 -11.19 7.91
C LEU A 209 -1.43 -12.16 6.88
N TYR A 210 -0.63 -12.45 5.86
CA TYR A 210 -0.93 -13.42 4.83
C TYR A 210 0.36 -13.98 4.24
N SER A 211 0.23 -15.14 3.62
CA SER A 211 1.29 -15.75 2.83
C SER A 211 0.81 -15.98 1.41
N THR A 212 1.69 -15.77 0.42
CA THR A 212 1.39 -16.04 -0.99
C THR A 212 2.34 -17.07 -1.56
N ILE A 213 1.83 -17.86 -2.51
CA ILE A 213 2.64 -18.63 -3.47
C ILE A 213 2.11 -18.28 -4.85
N CYS A 214 2.95 -17.67 -5.68
CA CYS A 214 2.63 -17.24 -7.04
C CYS A 214 3.24 -18.25 -8.03
N ASP A 215 2.40 -18.97 -8.76
CA ASP A 215 2.80 -19.71 -9.97
C ASP A 215 2.92 -18.72 -11.13
N LEU A 216 4.16 -18.27 -11.38
CA LEU A 216 4.42 -17.21 -12.36
C LEU A 216 4.13 -17.66 -13.79
N LYS A 217 4.16 -18.96 -14.08
CA LYS A 217 3.88 -19.49 -15.42
C LYS A 217 2.38 -19.57 -15.69
N LYS A 218 1.61 -20.01 -14.69
CA LYS A 218 0.17 -20.21 -14.82
C LYS A 218 -0.64 -18.96 -14.48
N GLY A 219 -0.03 -17.96 -13.82
CA GLY A 219 -0.74 -16.76 -13.36
C GLY A 219 -1.73 -17.08 -12.24
N ILE A 220 -1.37 -18.03 -11.37
CA ILE A 220 -2.19 -18.48 -10.24
C ILE A 220 -1.53 -18.06 -8.95
N ILE A 221 -2.29 -17.49 -8.02
CA ILE A 221 -1.81 -17.11 -6.69
C ILE A 221 -2.57 -17.90 -5.64
N TYR A 222 -1.85 -18.55 -4.75
CA TYR A 222 -2.38 -19.24 -3.59
C TYR A 222 -2.14 -18.36 -2.38
N VAL A 223 -3.20 -17.92 -1.72
CA VAL A 223 -3.13 -17.04 -0.56
C VAL A 223 -3.60 -17.78 0.69
N TYR A 224 -2.88 -17.60 1.78
CA TYR A 224 -3.19 -18.11 3.12
C TYR A 224 -3.28 -16.92 4.06
N LEU A 225 -4.27 -16.89 4.95
CA LEU A 225 -4.48 -15.77 5.86
C LEU A 225 -4.00 -16.13 7.26
N PHE A 226 -3.25 -15.23 7.89
CA PHE A 226 -2.96 -15.25 9.33
C PHE A 226 -2.52 -16.63 9.83
N HIS A 227 -1.44 -17.16 9.20
CA HIS A 227 -0.77 -18.41 9.56
C HIS A 227 -1.67 -19.67 9.51
N ASP A 228 -2.87 -19.56 8.92
CA ASP A 228 -3.72 -20.69 8.57
C ASP A 228 -3.37 -21.22 7.18
N TYR A 229 -2.55 -22.28 7.16
CA TYR A 229 -2.15 -22.97 5.93
C TYR A 229 -3.12 -24.09 5.49
N ASN A 230 -4.28 -24.22 6.14
CA ASN A 230 -5.30 -25.21 5.78
C ASN A 230 -6.36 -24.64 4.83
N ASN A 231 -6.70 -23.36 4.99
CA ASN A 231 -7.63 -22.66 4.11
C ASN A 231 -6.86 -21.85 3.06
N VAL A 232 -7.19 -22.06 1.78
CA VAL A 232 -6.50 -21.40 0.66
C VAL A 232 -7.50 -20.60 -0.18
N TYR A 233 -7.21 -19.33 -0.39
CA TYR A 233 -7.86 -18.54 -1.43
C TYR A 233 -7.01 -18.62 -2.70
N LYS A 234 -7.59 -19.18 -3.76
CA LYS A 234 -6.92 -19.35 -5.05
C LYS A 234 -7.39 -18.29 -6.04
N ILE A 235 -6.48 -17.46 -6.49
CA ILE A 235 -6.71 -16.40 -7.47
C ILE A 235 -6.20 -16.89 -8.83
N ASP A 236 -7.09 -16.91 -9.83
CA ASP A 236 -6.71 -17.04 -11.24
C ASP A 236 -6.68 -15.63 -11.84
N LEU A 237 -5.47 -15.07 -12.01
CA LEU A 237 -5.31 -13.66 -12.36
C LEU A 237 -6.01 -13.33 -13.68
N LYS A 238 -5.92 -14.22 -14.68
CA LYS A 238 -6.55 -13.99 -15.98
C LYS A 238 -8.08 -13.94 -15.87
N SER A 239 -8.66 -14.73 -14.97
CA SER A 239 -10.09 -14.76 -14.72
C SER A 239 -10.55 -13.53 -13.95
N GLU A 240 -9.79 -13.09 -12.95
CA GLU A 240 -10.08 -11.87 -12.19
C GLU A 240 -10.01 -10.62 -13.06
N LEU A 241 -9.00 -10.49 -13.92
CA LEU A 241 -8.85 -9.34 -14.82
C LEU A 241 -10.02 -9.15 -15.79
N LYS A 242 -10.78 -10.21 -16.11
CA LYS A 242 -11.99 -10.13 -16.95
C LYS A 242 -13.18 -9.48 -16.23
N LYS A 243 -13.17 -9.43 -14.89
CA LYS A 243 -14.23 -8.80 -14.09
C LYS A 243 -14.16 -7.27 -14.12
N GLY A 244 -13.13 -6.70 -14.74
CA GLY A 244 -12.86 -5.27 -14.71
C GLY A 244 -12.08 -4.89 -13.45
N TYR A 245 -11.91 -3.59 -13.25
CA TYR A 245 -11.26 -3.08 -12.05
C TYR A 245 -12.13 -3.37 -10.83
N HIS A 246 -11.51 -3.88 -9.76
CA HIS A 246 -12.19 -4.06 -8.48
C HIS A 246 -11.17 -4.18 -7.35
N ILE A 247 -11.62 -3.86 -6.14
CA ILE A 247 -10.88 -4.00 -4.89
C ILE A 247 -11.65 -4.96 -3.99
N GLU A 248 -10.94 -5.87 -3.35
CA GLU A 248 -11.47 -6.81 -2.36
C GLU A 248 -10.72 -6.65 -1.03
N ASN A 249 -11.39 -7.00 0.07
CA ASN A 249 -10.73 -7.18 1.36
C ASN A 249 -10.30 -8.64 1.49
N LEU A 250 -9.00 -8.89 1.62
CA LEU A 250 -8.44 -10.25 1.58
C LEU A 250 -9.12 -11.17 2.60
N ALA A 251 -9.41 -10.65 3.78
CA ALA A 251 -9.94 -11.43 4.90
C ALA A 251 -11.35 -11.99 4.66
N GLU A 252 -12.11 -11.42 3.72
CA GLU A 252 -13.48 -11.85 3.42
C GLU A 252 -13.52 -13.20 2.69
N HIS A 253 -12.38 -13.67 2.17
CA HIS A 253 -12.24 -14.97 1.51
C HIS A 253 -11.91 -16.12 2.45
N PHE A 254 -11.84 -15.88 3.77
CA PHE A 254 -11.42 -16.87 4.75
C PHE A 254 -12.42 -17.01 5.91
N PRO A 255 -12.50 -18.19 6.54
CA PRO A 255 -13.20 -18.33 7.80
C PRO A 255 -12.50 -17.48 8.88
N VAL A 256 -13.30 -16.77 9.68
CA VAL A 256 -12.77 -15.95 10.77
C VAL A 256 -12.38 -16.84 11.95
N SER A 257 -11.09 -16.80 12.32
CA SER A 257 -10.62 -17.41 13.56
C SER A 257 -10.73 -16.43 14.74
N PHE A 258 -10.84 -16.95 15.97
CA PHE A 258 -10.86 -16.12 17.17
C PHE A 258 -9.59 -15.24 17.30
N ALA A 259 -8.42 -15.80 16.95
CA ALA A 259 -7.15 -15.08 17.01
C ALA A 259 -7.12 -13.90 16.03
N TYR A 260 -7.54 -14.13 14.78
CA TYR A 260 -7.61 -13.08 13.77
C TYR A 260 -8.67 -12.02 14.12
N GLU A 261 -9.83 -12.45 14.61
CA GLU A 261 -10.88 -11.55 15.09
C GLU A 261 -10.42 -10.62 16.20
N ASN A 262 -9.76 -11.19 17.22
CA ASN A 262 -9.18 -10.41 18.30
C ASN A 262 -8.09 -9.44 17.78
N PHE A 263 -7.27 -9.87 16.81
CA PHE A 263 -6.25 -9.01 16.22
C PHE A 263 -6.86 -7.81 15.48
N PHE A 264 -7.84 -8.01 14.59
CA PHE A 264 -8.39 -6.90 13.82
C PHE A 264 -9.33 -6.00 14.62
N LYS A 265 -10.10 -6.52 15.58
CA LYS A 265 -11.03 -5.69 16.39
C LYS A 265 -10.31 -4.71 17.31
N ASN A 266 -9.09 -5.05 17.74
CA ASN A 266 -8.28 -4.19 18.60
C ASN A 266 -7.45 -3.16 17.82
N HIS A 267 -7.46 -3.21 16.49
CA HIS A 267 -6.72 -2.25 15.67
C HIS A 267 -7.45 -0.90 15.59
N ALA A 268 -6.71 0.21 15.60
CA ALA A 268 -7.28 1.58 15.60
C ALA A 268 -8.18 1.87 14.38
N LEU A 269 -7.87 1.25 13.23
CA LEU A 269 -8.66 1.38 12.00
C LEU A 269 -9.97 0.57 12.01
N TYR A 270 -10.21 -0.32 12.99
CA TYR A 270 -11.40 -1.18 13.00
C TYR A 270 -12.70 -0.39 12.91
N PHE A 271 -12.79 0.75 13.60
CA PHE A 271 -14.00 1.57 13.55
C PHE A 271 -14.24 2.14 12.15
N LYS A 272 -13.20 2.66 11.49
CA LYS A 272 -13.24 3.10 10.08
C LYS A 272 -13.72 1.97 9.16
N GLU A 273 -13.17 0.76 9.34
CA GLU A 273 -13.52 -0.42 8.54
C GLU A 273 -14.96 -0.91 8.79
N SER A 274 -15.48 -0.78 10.02
CA SER A 274 -16.87 -1.08 10.34
C SER A 274 -17.85 -0.13 9.64
N ILE A 275 -17.48 1.15 9.52
CA ILE A 275 -18.28 2.12 8.76
C ILE A 275 -18.25 1.80 7.25
N PHE A 276 -17.11 1.39 6.70
CA PHE A 276 -17.04 0.95 5.30
C PHE A 276 -17.93 -0.27 5.02
N ARG A 277 -18.04 -1.21 5.97
CA ARG A 277 -18.98 -2.33 5.86
C ARG A 277 -20.43 -1.84 5.83
N GLU A 278 -20.78 -0.90 6.70
CA GLU A 278 -22.10 -0.28 6.69
C GLU A 278 -22.39 0.44 5.36
N MET A 279 -21.38 1.09 4.74
CA MET A 279 -21.53 1.70 3.42
C MET A 279 -21.87 0.69 2.32
N LEU A 280 -21.33 -0.53 2.39
CA LEU A 280 -21.66 -1.60 1.45
C LEU A 280 -23.11 -2.07 1.60
N GLU A 281 -23.63 -2.09 2.84
CA GLU A 281 -24.98 -2.56 3.14
C GLU A 281 -26.06 -1.49 2.91
N LYS A 282 -25.79 -0.25 3.32
CA LYS A 282 -26.78 0.85 3.38
C LYS A 282 -26.55 1.94 2.34
N GLY A 283 -25.44 1.91 1.62
CA GLY A 283 -25.05 2.92 0.66
C GLY A 283 -24.16 4.02 1.26
N LEU A 284 -23.27 4.55 0.42
CA LEU A 284 -22.25 5.53 0.78
C LEU A 284 -22.84 6.82 1.38
N GLU A 285 -23.75 7.47 0.65
CA GLU A 285 -24.30 8.78 1.05
C GLU A 285 -25.12 8.69 2.33
N THR A 286 -26.00 7.68 2.41
CA THR A 286 -26.83 7.41 3.60
C THR A 286 -25.98 7.19 4.85
N THR A 287 -24.90 6.44 4.72
CA THR A 287 -23.99 6.15 5.84
C THR A 287 -23.23 7.40 6.27
N ILE A 288 -22.72 8.20 5.33
CA ILE A 288 -22.03 9.47 5.63
C ILE A 288 -22.97 10.45 6.34
N ASP A 289 -24.20 10.57 5.89
CA ASP A 289 -25.18 11.47 6.50
C ASP A 289 -25.54 11.05 7.92
N HIS A 290 -25.65 9.74 8.15
CA HIS A 290 -25.82 9.19 9.49
C HIS A 290 -24.66 9.59 10.42
N TYR A 291 -23.39 9.33 10.04
CA TYR A 291 -22.26 9.61 10.93
C TYR A 291 -21.94 11.10 11.09
N ILE A 292 -22.24 11.95 10.09
CA ILE A 292 -22.21 13.41 10.27
C ILE A 292 -23.27 13.83 11.30
N ALA A 293 -24.49 13.29 11.23
CA ALA A 293 -25.53 13.59 12.21
C ALA A 293 -25.14 13.12 13.62
N GLU A 294 -24.54 11.93 13.76
CA GLU A 294 -24.03 11.44 15.04
C GLU A 294 -22.88 12.31 15.59
N SER A 295 -21.95 12.75 14.72
CA SER A 295 -20.89 13.67 15.14
C SER A 295 -21.45 15.02 15.61
N ARG A 296 -22.54 15.53 15.01
CA ARG A 296 -23.22 16.75 15.47
C ARG A 296 -23.87 16.61 16.85
N LYS A 297 -24.42 15.43 17.16
CA LYS A 297 -25.07 15.14 18.44
C LYS A 297 -24.09 14.97 19.60
N SER A 298 -22.81 14.73 19.30
CA SER A 298 -21.88 14.15 20.27
C SER A 298 -21.65 15.01 21.54
N ASP A 299 -21.98 14.42 22.69
CA ASP A 299 -21.25 14.57 23.96
C ASP A 299 -19.82 14.04 23.72
N PRO A 300 -18.72 14.70 24.16
CA PRO A 300 -17.30 14.36 23.96
C PRO A 300 -16.79 12.93 24.32
N LYS A 301 -17.66 11.92 24.44
CA LYS A 301 -17.32 10.54 24.82
C LYS A 301 -16.88 9.63 23.67
N ASN A 302 -17.32 9.85 22.42
CA ASN A 302 -16.73 9.15 21.26
C ASN A 302 -15.70 10.03 20.54
N LYS A 303 -14.57 10.25 21.21
CA LYS A 303 -13.45 11.09 20.70
C LYS A 303 -12.82 10.56 19.41
N ASN A 304 -13.18 9.36 18.98
CA ASN A 304 -12.60 8.68 17.82
C ASN A 304 -13.44 8.85 16.55
N LEU A 305 -14.65 9.43 16.63
CA LEU A 305 -15.53 9.56 15.46
C LEU A 305 -14.98 10.55 14.41
N ASP A 306 -14.65 11.78 14.80
CA ASP A 306 -14.13 12.78 13.84
C ASP A 306 -12.82 12.33 13.17
N PRO A 307 -11.84 11.75 13.90
CA PRO A 307 -10.67 11.13 13.26
C PRO A 307 -11.03 10.00 12.29
N ALA A 308 -11.99 9.13 12.64
CA ALA A 308 -12.42 8.06 11.75
C ALA A 308 -13.10 8.59 10.48
N LEU A 309 -13.89 9.67 10.59
CA LEU A 309 -14.51 10.35 9.45
C LEU A 309 -13.47 10.98 8.52
N LEU A 310 -12.39 11.55 9.08
CA LEU A 310 -11.27 12.05 8.28
C LEU A 310 -10.59 10.91 7.51
N GLU A 311 -10.31 9.80 8.19
CA GLU A 311 -9.72 8.61 7.55
C GLU A 311 -10.62 8.02 6.46
N ILE A 312 -11.94 8.04 6.64
CA ILE A 312 -12.92 7.64 5.61
C ILE A 312 -12.80 8.57 4.40
N ALA A 313 -12.78 9.89 4.61
CA ALA A 313 -12.66 10.84 3.50
C ALA A 313 -11.37 10.60 2.70
N LEU A 314 -10.23 10.44 3.38
CA LEU A 314 -8.96 10.13 2.72
C LEU A 314 -8.99 8.78 1.98
N GLN A 315 -9.62 7.76 2.56
CA GLN A 315 -9.76 6.44 1.93
C GLN A 315 -10.63 6.47 0.68
N LEU A 316 -11.72 7.24 0.68
CA LEU A 316 -12.58 7.44 -0.50
C LEU A 316 -11.81 8.09 -1.65
N ILE A 317 -10.95 9.08 -1.35
CA ILE A 317 -10.07 9.71 -2.34
C ILE A 317 -9.06 8.68 -2.88
N LYS A 318 -8.45 7.86 -2.01
CA LYS A 318 -7.50 6.81 -2.43
C LYS A 318 -8.16 5.78 -3.34
N TYR A 319 -9.38 5.32 -3.02
CA TYR A 319 -10.12 4.37 -3.87
C TYR A 319 -10.50 4.99 -5.21
N SER A 320 -10.98 6.23 -5.20
CA SER A 320 -11.25 7.01 -6.40
C SER A 320 -9.99 7.14 -7.27
N TRP A 321 -8.88 7.59 -6.70
CA TRP A 321 -7.64 7.74 -7.42
C TRP A 321 -7.16 6.42 -8.02
N ASN A 322 -7.15 5.35 -7.21
CA ASN A 322 -6.65 4.05 -7.63
C ASN A 322 -7.41 3.52 -8.86
N GLU A 323 -8.73 3.64 -8.87
CA GLU A 323 -9.57 3.21 -9.99
C GLU A 323 -9.29 4.01 -11.27
N HIS A 324 -9.31 5.34 -11.16
CA HIS A 324 -9.10 6.23 -12.31
C HIS A 324 -7.65 6.29 -12.79
N HIS A 325 -6.70 5.74 -12.02
CA HIS A 325 -5.28 5.63 -12.39
C HIS A 325 -4.80 4.19 -12.49
N ASN A 326 -5.72 3.28 -12.84
CA ASN A 326 -5.44 1.89 -13.21
C ASN A 326 -4.70 1.07 -12.14
N GLY A 327 -4.88 1.37 -10.85
CA GLY A 327 -4.23 0.69 -9.74
C GLY A 327 -3.05 1.42 -9.10
N ALA A 328 -2.72 2.62 -9.60
CA ALA A 328 -1.62 3.41 -9.06
C ALA A 328 -1.89 3.92 -7.64
N MET A 329 -0.83 4.11 -6.86
CA MET A 329 -0.90 4.83 -5.60
C MET A 329 -1.27 6.31 -5.84
N TRP A 330 -1.79 6.97 -4.81
CA TRP A 330 -2.09 8.40 -4.85
C TRP A 330 -0.81 9.25 -4.80
N ASP A 331 -0.14 9.42 -5.95
CA ASP A 331 1.16 10.10 -6.06
C ASP A 331 1.15 11.54 -5.52
N TYR A 332 0.00 12.23 -5.56
CA TYR A 332 -0.19 13.55 -4.96
C TYR A 332 0.06 13.52 -3.45
N TRP A 333 -0.37 12.47 -2.74
CA TRP A 333 -0.14 12.31 -1.30
C TRP A 333 1.34 12.34 -0.94
N PHE A 334 2.19 11.77 -1.80
CA PHE A 334 3.64 11.70 -1.66
C PHE A 334 4.38 12.88 -2.30
N SER A 335 3.66 13.89 -2.79
CA SER A 335 4.23 15.06 -3.44
C SER A 335 5.12 14.72 -4.65
N LYS A 336 4.86 13.57 -5.30
CA LYS A 336 5.64 13.17 -6.47
C LYS A 336 5.27 14.03 -7.68
N PRO A 337 6.21 14.34 -8.59
CA PRO A 337 5.93 15.16 -9.76
C PRO A 337 4.69 14.72 -10.56
N ASN A 338 4.55 13.42 -10.85
CA ASN A 338 3.38 12.90 -11.58
C ASN A 338 2.06 13.07 -10.83
N GLY A 339 2.08 13.25 -9.50
CA GLY A 339 0.89 13.48 -8.68
C GLY A 339 0.20 14.82 -8.93
N TYR A 340 0.87 15.75 -9.62
CA TYR A 340 0.31 17.05 -10.01
C TYR A 340 -0.09 17.13 -11.48
N ASP A 341 0.18 16.08 -12.26
CA ASP A 341 0.00 16.00 -13.72
C ASP A 341 -1.11 14.98 -14.05
N TYR A 342 -2.35 15.28 -13.65
CA TYR A 342 -3.52 14.42 -13.91
C TYR A 342 -4.68 15.18 -14.53
N GLN A 343 -5.55 14.44 -15.21
CA GLN A 343 -6.76 14.99 -15.83
C GLN A 343 -7.95 14.92 -14.87
N PRO A 344 -8.83 15.93 -14.85
CA PRO A 344 -10.08 15.86 -14.09
C PRO A 344 -10.96 14.67 -14.50
N TYR A 345 -11.67 14.10 -13.53
CA TYR A 345 -12.63 13.02 -13.72
C TYR A 345 -13.77 13.12 -12.68
N LYS A 346 -14.88 12.42 -12.94
CA LYS A 346 -16.07 12.45 -12.07
C LYS A 346 -16.15 11.17 -11.26
N ASP A 347 -16.38 11.33 -9.95
CA ASP A 347 -16.56 10.20 -9.03
C ASP A 347 -17.40 10.61 -7.82
N SER A 348 -18.43 9.85 -7.47
CA SER A 348 -19.31 10.16 -6.34
C SER A 348 -18.62 10.03 -4.99
N ARG A 349 -17.56 9.21 -4.90
CA ARG A 349 -16.72 9.07 -3.69
C ARG A 349 -16.05 10.39 -3.33
N LEU A 350 -15.68 11.20 -4.32
CA LEU A 350 -15.04 12.50 -4.11
C LEU A 350 -16.03 13.53 -3.54
N ASN A 351 -17.29 13.56 -4.01
CA ASN A 351 -18.33 14.42 -3.42
C ASN A 351 -18.57 14.07 -1.95
N SER A 352 -18.58 12.77 -1.65
CA SER A 352 -18.72 12.24 -0.29
C SER A 352 -17.54 12.61 0.61
N ALA A 353 -16.31 12.52 0.09
CA ALA A 353 -15.10 12.95 0.79
C ALA A 353 -15.11 14.47 1.06
N GLU A 354 -15.49 15.29 0.06
CA GLU A 354 -15.61 16.74 0.21
C GLU A 354 -16.62 17.12 1.29
N LYS A 355 -17.77 16.43 1.33
CA LYS A 355 -18.81 16.65 2.35
C LYS A 355 -18.27 16.43 3.77
N LEU A 356 -17.52 15.34 3.97
CA LEU A 356 -16.87 15.02 5.23
C LEU A 356 -15.82 16.07 5.62
N LEU A 357 -14.90 16.41 4.71
CA LEU A 357 -13.83 17.37 4.97
C LEU A 357 -14.36 18.79 5.23
N THR A 358 -15.38 19.21 4.48
CA THR A 358 -16.08 20.48 4.71
C THR A 358 -16.72 20.50 6.10
N TYR A 359 -17.42 19.43 6.50
CA TYR A 359 -17.98 19.33 7.84
C TYR A 359 -16.89 19.40 8.92
N LEU A 360 -15.85 18.57 8.82
CA LEU A 360 -14.79 18.47 9.82
C LEU A 360 -13.98 19.78 9.94
N SER A 361 -13.68 20.45 8.82
CA SER A 361 -12.98 21.73 8.83
C SER A 361 -13.73 22.85 9.54
N THR A 362 -15.08 22.83 9.55
CA THR A 362 -15.87 23.80 10.32
C THR A 362 -15.82 23.57 11.84
N LYS A 363 -15.46 22.37 12.30
CA LYS A 363 -15.31 22.05 13.74
C LYS A 363 -13.93 22.40 14.28
N GLU A 364 -12.94 22.55 13.40
CA GLU A 364 -11.54 22.64 13.80
C GLU A 364 -11.09 24.10 13.99
N GLU A 365 -11.38 24.65 15.17
CA GLU A 365 -10.98 26.01 15.54
C GLU A 365 -9.60 26.07 16.21
N LYS A 366 -9.07 24.94 16.70
CA LYS A 366 -7.85 24.90 17.53
C LYS A 366 -6.64 24.36 16.77
N ASP A 367 -6.84 23.35 15.94
CA ASP A 367 -5.78 22.80 15.09
C ASP A 367 -5.86 23.38 13.67
N LEU A 368 -5.35 24.61 13.54
CA LEU A 368 -5.37 25.34 12.27
C LEU A 368 -4.58 24.62 11.16
N LYS A 369 -3.56 23.82 11.54
CA LYS A 369 -2.79 23.00 10.59
C LYS A 369 -3.64 21.88 10.01
N LEU A 370 -4.38 21.16 10.85
CA LEU A 370 -5.31 20.14 10.41
C LEU A 370 -6.43 20.74 9.53
N ARG A 371 -6.95 21.92 9.91
CA ARG A 371 -7.94 22.63 9.09
C ARG A 371 -7.40 23.00 7.71
N ASN A 372 -6.19 23.59 7.64
CA ASN A 372 -5.57 23.98 6.38
C ASN A 372 -5.20 22.77 5.52
N PHE A 373 -4.85 21.64 6.13
CA PHE A 373 -4.73 20.36 5.42
C PHE A 373 -6.07 19.95 4.79
N MET A 374 -7.19 19.99 5.53
CA MET A 374 -8.50 19.67 4.94
C MET A 374 -8.89 20.62 3.81
N TYR A 375 -8.53 21.91 3.89
CA TYR A 375 -8.69 22.84 2.77
C TYR A 375 -7.87 22.43 1.55
N GLU A 376 -6.62 22.03 1.71
CA GLU A 376 -5.78 21.56 0.60
C GLU A 376 -6.37 20.30 -0.06
N ILE A 377 -6.83 19.34 0.74
CA ILE A 377 -7.45 18.12 0.21
C ILE A 377 -8.79 18.43 -0.48
N ASN A 378 -9.58 19.40 0.01
CA ASN A 378 -10.75 19.90 -0.71
C ASN A 378 -10.38 20.60 -2.03
N GLY A 379 -9.23 21.29 -2.08
CA GLY A 379 -8.65 21.83 -3.31
C GLY A 379 -8.32 20.73 -4.31
N PHE A 380 -7.72 19.63 -3.85
CA PHE A 380 -7.44 18.45 -4.66
C PHE A 380 -8.73 17.84 -5.22
N ILE A 381 -9.74 17.63 -4.37
CA ILE A 381 -11.03 17.06 -4.79
C ILE A 381 -11.69 17.95 -5.85
N ASN A 382 -11.77 19.26 -5.60
CA ASN A 382 -12.43 20.18 -6.52
C ASN A 382 -11.72 20.27 -7.87
N PHE A 383 -10.38 20.28 -7.89
CA PHE A 383 -9.65 20.23 -9.15
C PHE A 383 -9.91 18.91 -9.88
N THR A 384 -9.87 17.79 -9.15
CA THR A 384 -10.17 16.46 -9.70
C THR A 384 -11.57 16.42 -10.31
N LEU A 385 -12.56 17.01 -9.66
CA LEU A 385 -13.93 17.13 -10.18
C LEU A 385 -14.08 18.17 -11.30
N GLY A 386 -13.04 18.90 -11.70
CA GLY A 386 -13.08 19.94 -12.74
C GLY A 386 -13.61 21.30 -12.26
N ASN A 387 -13.77 21.51 -10.96
CA ASN A 387 -14.22 22.76 -10.34
C ASN A 387 -13.01 23.68 -10.08
N THR A 388 -12.32 24.10 -11.13
CA THR A 388 -11.02 24.82 -11.05
C THR A 388 -11.06 26.08 -10.17
N SER A 389 -12.12 26.90 -10.26
CA SER A 389 -12.24 28.11 -9.44
C SER A 389 -12.34 27.79 -7.95
N THR A 390 -13.19 26.82 -7.58
CA THR A 390 -13.34 26.36 -6.20
C THR A 390 -12.06 25.71 -5.68
N ALA A 391 -11.37 24.93 -6.52
CA ALA A 391 -10.08 24.35 -6.17
C ALA A 391 -9.05 25.42 -5.80
N LYS A 392 -8.96 26.47 -6.62
CA LYS A 392 -8.05 27.61 -6.38
C LYS A 392 -8.35 28.30 -5.05
N GLU A 393 -9.62 28.58 -4.74
CA GLU A 393 -10.02 29.18 -3.47
C GLU A 393 -9.60 28.33 -2.27
N PHE A 394 -9.78 27.01 -2.35
CA PHE A 394 -9.38 26.09 -1.28
C PHE A 394 -7.86 26.04 -1.11
N TYR A 395 -7.09 26.01 -2.20
CA TYR A 395 -5.63 26.07 -2.10
C TYR A 395 -5.14 27.40 -1.54
N GLU A 396 -5.74 28.53 -1.93
CA GLU A 396 -5.43 29.86 -1.36
C GLU A 396 -5.68 29.89 0.14
N LYS A 397 -6.82 29.36 0.61
CA LYS A 397 -7.11 29.20 2.05
C LYS A 397 -6.09 28.29 2.75
N ALA A 398 -5.71 27.19 2.12
CA ALA A 398 -4.80 26.21 2.71
C ALA A 398 -3.39 26.78 2.93
N VAL A 399 -2.93 27.71 2.09
CA VAL A 399 -1.56 28.26 2.14
C VAL A 399 -1.49 29.69 2.66
N SER A 400 -2.60 30.28 3.10
CA SER A 400 -2.70 31.70 3.45
C SER A 400 -1.77 32.10 4.59
N ASN A 401 -1.58 31.22 5.57
CA ASN A 401 -0.66 31.41 6.68
C ASN A 401 0.31 30.20 6.79
N PRO A 402 1.58 30.36 6.39
CA PRO A 402 2.58 29.30 6.48
C PRO A 402 2.81 28.75 7.90
N ASP A 403 2.67 29.56 8.96
CA ASP A 403 2.90 29.14 10.34
C ASP A 403 1.79 28.20 10.86
N GLU A 404 0.59 28.36 10.30
CA GLU A 404 -0.61 27.57 10.57
C GLU A 404 -0.79 26.42 9.59
N THR A 405 0.21 26.09 8.78
CA THR A 405 0.09 25.08 7.72
C THR A 405 1.19 24.02 7.85
N TYR A 406 0.86 22.75 7.59
CA TYR A 406 1.90 21.71 7.52
C TYR A 406 2.84 21.98 6.33
N PRO A 407 4.16 21.74 6.45
CA PRO A 407 5.09 21.96 5.35
C PRO A 407 4.71 21.25 4.05
N VAL A 408 4.18 20.02 4.14
CA VAL A 408 3.74 19.25 2.96
C VAL A 408 2.51 19.86 2.30
N THR A 409 1.55 20.33 3.08
CA THR A 409 0.36 21.05 2.60
C THR A 409 0.75 22.36 1.91
N LEU A 410 1.71 23.09 2.49
CA LEU A 410 2.25 24.32 1.90
C LEU A 410 2.92 24.05 0.54
N LEU A 411 3.71 22.97 0.46
CA LEU A 411 4.37 22.53 -0.77
C LEU A 411 3.35 22.20 -1.87
N ARG A 412 2.41 21.29 -1.59
CA ARG A 412 1.42 20.85 -2.58
C ARG A 412 0.46 21.96 -2.99
N GLY A 413 -0.01 22.75 -2.03
CA GLY A 413 -0.91 23.88 -2.30
C GLY A 413 -0.27 24.94 -3.19
N LYS A 414 0.99 25.31 -2.93
CA LYS A 414 1.72 26.26 -3.79
C LYS A 414 2.00 25.70 -5.18
N GLU A 415 2.35 24.42 -5.28
CA GLU A 415 2.56 23.76 -6.56
C GLU A 415 1.28 23.80 -7.41
N MET A 416 0.13 23.45 -6.82
CA MET A 416 -1.15 23.51 -7.52
C MET A 416 -1.56 24.94 -7.90
N LEU A 417 -1.40 25.93 -7.02
CA LEU A 417 -1.69 27.33 -7.37
C LEU A 417 -0.83 27.85 -8.53
N SER A 418 0.39 27.34 -8.68
CA SER A 418 1.25 27.71 -9.82
C SER A 418 0.73 27.18 -11.16
N ARG A 419 -0.03 26.07 -11.13
CA ARG A 419 -0.58 25.35 -12.29
C ARG A 419 -2.01 25.80 -12.64
N LEU A 420 -2.78 26.23 -11.64
CA LEU A 420 -4.18 26.69 -11.79
C LEU A 420 -4.29 28.18 -12.21
N LYS A 421 -3.26 28.72 -12.85
CA LYS A 421 -3.19 30.14 -13.22
C LYS A 421 -4.11 30.52 -14.36
#